data_AF-V3ZR22-F1
#
_entry.id   AF-V3ZR22-F1
#
_cell.length_a   1.000
_cell.length_b   1.000
_cell.length_c   1.000
_cell.angle_alpha   90.00
_cell.angle_beta   90.00
_cell.angle_gamma   90.00
#
_symmetry.space_group_name_H-M   'P 1'
#
loop_
_entity.id
_entity.type
_entity.pdbx_description
1 polymer ?
#
loop_
_entity_poly.entity_id
_entity_poly.type
_entity_poly.pdbx_seq_one_letter_code
_entity_poly.pdbx_strand_id
1 'polypeptide(L)'
;MAAMVRLQRQVNNIVEETYARKNEAEERRNQEFLAAVEIQSWFRGCRTRGYLKFLNRCATSVQRRWRGFLGRRFYRVLIQNSVFQAKLRFYNQQASKIQKVWKGYYVRKYVFNYYSRKHYLESLQIKNEIIRSELEEYAEQQSQIRQKQADEEERQARVYEARKNHYLISTEVIPGVYNSPFLPFPSANEYVLRNVKPLDRKKKLTKKSDPGWKSCEFPRPEKLPPLVNKPQGPFREPADVQSQRYKNFQPSLRVATDFFSLEEARKTMKAEEWVTRINDDLFLPVGKKEARYQPLLYTTSKYGHLPYGTKYFREVHIDRHITPQPFKTLVPPIPVFDKLNNTYSQGQV
;
A
#
# COMPACT_ATOMS: atom_id res chain seq x y z
N MET A 1 33.21 4.24 -142.51
CA MET A 1 33.13 2.83 -142.97
C MET A 1 33.81 1.85 -142.00
N ALA A 2 35.11 1.99 -141.68
CA ALA A 2 35.84 1.02 -140.83
C ALA A 2 35.32 0.85 -139.38
N ALA A 3 34.87 1.92 -138.73
CA ALA A 3 34.32 1.86 -137.36
C ALA A 3 32.97 1.13 -137.29
N MET A 4 32.11 1.33 -138.29
CA MET A 4 30.79 0.70 -138.37
C MET A 4 30.92 -0.82 -138.56
N VAL A 5 31.86 -1.27 -139.40
CA VAL A 5 32.14 -2.71 -139.60
C VAL A 5 32.73 -3.36 -138.34
N ARG A 6 33.56 -2.64 -137.55
CA ARG A 6 34.05 -3.12 -136.25
C ARG A 6 32.92 -3.29 -135.24
N LEU A 7 32.04 -2.29 -135.14
CA LEU A 7 30.85 -2.37 -134.29
C LEU A 7 29.96 -3.53 -134.72
N GLN A 8 29.68 -3.67 -136.01
CA GLN A 8 28.83 -4.76 -136.55
C GLN A 8 29.39 -6.15 -136.26
N ARG A 9 30.73 -6.33 -136.26
CA ARG A 9 31.38 -7.56 -135.81
C ARG A 9 31.29 -7.79 -134.30
N GLN A 10 31.22 -6.72 -133.51
CA GLN A 10 31.10 -6.78 -132.04
C GLN A 10 29.65 -6.86 -131.54
N VAL A 11 28.65 -6.51 -132.36
CA VAL A 11 27.22 -6.53 -131.97
C VAL A 11 26.84 -7.89 -131.40
N ASN A 12 27.20 -8.99 -132.07
CA ASN A 12 26.83 -10.32 -131.61
C ASN A 12 27.46 -10.65 -130.25
N ASN A 13 28.73 -10.32 -130.05
CA ASN A 13 29.42 -10.53 -128.77
C ASN A 13 28.82 -9.67 -127.65
N ILE A 14 28.45 -8.42 -127.94
CA ILE A 14 27.79 -7.52 -126.97
C ILE A 14 26.41 -8.08 -126.62
N VAL A 15 25.66 -8.57 -127.61
CA VAL A 15 24.35 -9.18 -127.39
C VAL A 15 24.49 -10.44 -126.53
N GLU A 16 25.43 -11.33 -126.83
CA GLU A 16 25.70 -12.52 -126.01
C GLU A 16 26.14 -12.17 -124.59
N GLU A 17 27.05 -11.20 -124.43
CA GLU A 17 27.52 -10.73 -123.12
C GLU A 17 26.38 -10.11 -122.30
N THR A 18 25.49 -9.34 -122.93
CA THR A 18 24.33 -8.76 -122.23
C THR A 18 23.33 -9.83 -121.79
N TYR A 19 23.08 -10.86 -122.59
CA TYR A 19 22.25 -12.00 -122.17
C TYR A 19 22.91 -12.84 -121.08
N ALA A 20 24.22 -13.08 -121.15
CA ALA A 20 24.97 -13.79 -120.12
C ALA A 20 24.90 -13.06 -118.77
N ARG A 21 25.17 -11.74 -118.77
CA ARG A 21 25.05 -10.89 -117.56
C ARG A 21 23.61 -10.85 -117.02
N LYS A 22 22.61 -10.82 -117.91
CA LYS A 22 21.19 -10.87 -117.50
C LYS A 22 20.86 -12.20 -116.82
N ASN A 23 21.30 -13.33 -117.38
CA ASN A 23 21.05 -14.65 -116.80
C ASN A 23 21.76 -14.81 -115.45
N GLU A 24 23.02 -14.37 -115.34
CA GLU A 24 23.76 -14.36 -114.07
C GLU A 24 23.08 -13.48 -113.01
N ALA A 25 22.57 -12.31 -113.41
CA ALA A 25 21.81 -11.44 -112.52
C ALA A 25 20.50 -12.09 -112.05
N GLU A 26 19.76 -12.78 -112.92
CA GLU A 26 18.54 -13.52 -112.54
C GLU A 26 18.84 -14.71 -111.63
N GLU A 27 19.94 -15.45 -111.87
CA GLU A 27 20.37 -16.55 -110.99
C GLU A 27 20.69 -16.06 -109.56
N ARG A 28 21.33 -14.89 -109.44
CA ARG A 28 21.72 -14.29 -108.15
C ARG A 28 20.61 -13.47 -107.48
N ARG A 29 19.60 -13.02 -108.24
CA ARG A 29 18.54 -12.12 -107.78
C ARG A 29 17.90 -12.54 -106.46
N ASN A 30 17.56 -13.83 -106.32
CA ASN A 30 16.93 -14.33 -105.11
C ASN A 30 17.89 -14.34 -103.91
N GLN A 31 19.15 -14.67 -104.12
CA GLN A 31 20.16 -14.68 -103.05
C GLN A 31 20.44 -13.25 -102.55
N GLU A 32 20.60 -12.30 -103.46
CA GLU A 32 20.80 -10.89 -103.13
C GLU A 32 19.57 -10.31 -102.42
N PHE A 33 18.36 -10.66 -102.88
CA PHE A 33 17.12 -10.26 -102.22
C PHE A 33 17.04 -10.79 -100.79
N LEU A 34 17.32 -12.08 -100.56
CA LEU A 34 17.28 -12.68 -99.22
C LEU A 34 18.33 -12.05 -98.29
N ALA A 35 19.56 -11.85 -98.77
CA ALA A 35 20.61 -11.19 -98.00
C ALA A 35 20.22 -9.75 -97.63
N ALA A 36 19.61 -9.00 -98.56
CA ALA A 36 19.08 -7.67 -98.28
C ALA A 36 17.96 -7.69 -97.23
N VAL A 37 17.02 -8.64 -97.31
CA VAL A 37 15.95 -8.81 -96.32
C VAL A 37 16.53 -9.15 -94.95
N GLU A 38 17.56 -10.00 -94.88
CA GLU A 38 18.23 -10.35 -93.63
C GLU A 38 18.87 -9.12 -92.97
N ILE A 39 19.66 -8.34 -93.72
CA ILE A 39 20.28 -7.09 -93.24
C ILE A 39 19.21 -6.10 -92.77
N GLN A 40 18.14 -5.91 -93.56
CA GLN A 40 17.06 -5.01 -93.22
C GLN A 40 16.32 -5.46 -91.94
N SER A 41 16.01 -6.76 -91.82
CA SER A 41 15.34 -7.31 -90.64
C SER A 41 16.20 -7.18 -89.38
N TRP A 42 17.50 -7.44 -89.50
CA TRP A 42 18.47 -7.28 -88.43
C TRP A 42 18.55 -5.82 -87.98
N PHE A 43 18.69 -4.89 -88.92
CA PHE A 43 18.75 -3.45 -88.63
C PHE A 43 17.47 -2.95 -87.95
N ARG A 44 16.29 -3.33 -88.46
CA ARG A 44 14.99 -3.03 -87.82
C ARG A 44 14.95 -3.57 -86.39
N GLY A 45 15.40 -4.80 -86.18
CA GLY A 45 15.51 -5.40 -84.85
C GLY A 45 16.45 -4.63 -83.92
N CYS A 46 17.63 -4.22 -84.40
CA CYS A 46 18.60 -3.43 -83.64
C CYS A 46 18.02 -2.07 -83.23
N ARG A 47 17.33 -1.38 -84.16
CA ARG A 47 16.65 -0.11 -83.86
C ARG A 47 15.57 -0.27 -82.80
N THR A 48 14.71 -1.27 -82.92
CA THR A 48 13.63 -1.54 -81.95
C THR A 48 14.19 -1.89 -80.57
N ARG A 49 15.20 -2.76 -80.49
CA ARG A 49 15.87 -3.11 -79.22
C ARG A 49 16.55 -1.91 -78.58
N GLY A 50 17.20 -1.05 -79.39
CA GLY A 50 17.78 0.20 -78.92
C GLY A 50 16.74 1.13 -78.30
N TYR A 51 15.60 1.28 -78.96
CA TYR A 51 14.49 2.10 -78.46
C TYR A 51 13.88 1.53 -77.17
N LEU A 52 13.65 0.22 -77.09
CA LEU A 52 13.17 -0.43 -75.85
C LEU A 52 14.15 -0.25 -74.69
N LYS A 53 15.46 -0.36 -74.94
CA LYS A 53 16.49 -0.10 -73.92
C LYS A 53 16.45 1.34 -73.42
N PHE A 54 16.23 2.31 -74.32
CA PHE A 54 16.05 3.71 -73.96
C PHE A 54 14.81 3.91 -73.07
N LEU A 55 13.65 3.36 -73.47
CA LEU A 55 12.42 3.44 -72.67
C LEU A 55 12.60 2.83 -71.28
N ASN A 56 13.22 1.66 -71.18
CA ASN A 56 13.51 1.01 -69.90
C ASN A 56 14.43 1.85 -69.02
N ARG A 57 15.43 2.52 -69.59
CA ARG A 57 16.30 3.44 -68.84
C ARG A 57 15.52 4.63 -68.30
N CYS A 58 14.63 5.22 -69.10
CA CYS A 58 13.76 6.31 -68.66
C CYS A 58 12.83 5.86 -67.53
N ALA A 59 12.16 4.71 -67.69
CA ALA A 59 11.29 4.14 -66.66
C ALA A 59 12.05 3.88 -65.35
N THR A 60 13.24 3.27 -65.42
CA THR A 60 14.09 3.01 -64.25
C THR A 60 14.48 4.32 -63.55
N SER A 61 14.76 5.38 -64.32
CA SER A 61 15.14 6.68 -63.78
C SER A 61 14.00 7.32 -63.00
N VAL A 62 12.77 7.29 -63.56
CA VAL A 62 11.56 7.77 -62.89
C VAL A 62 11.29 6.96 -61.61
N GLN A 63 11.31 5.63 -61.71
CA GLN A 63 11.04 4.77 -60.57
C GLN A 63 12.08 4.91 -59.45
N ARG A 64 13.37 5.01 -59.78
CA ARG A 64 14.44 5.26 -58.80
C ARG A 64 14.20 6.57 -58.05
N ARG A 65 13.85 7.64 -58.78
CA ARG A 65 13.57 8.94 -58.17
C ARG A 65 12.36 8.87 -57.23
N TRP A 66 11.31 8.18 -57.64
CA TRP A 66 10.08 7.99 -56.85
C TRP A 66 10.32 7.17 -55.57
N ARG A 67 10.99 6.03 -55.68
CA ARG A 67 11.37 5.22 -54.49
C ARG A 67 12.21 6.03 -53.51
N GLY A 68 13.17 6.81 -54.02
CA GLY A 68 13.95 7.73 -53.18
C GLY A 68 13.12 8.83 -52.50
N PHE A 69 12.12 9.38 -53.20
CA PHE A 69 11.19 10.36 -52.62
C PHE A 69 10.37 9.75 -51.48
N LEU A 70 9.77 8.58 -51.70
CA LEU A 70 9.00 7.86 -50.69
C LEU A 70 9.86 7.52 -49.46
N GLY A 71 11.07 7.01 -49.67
CA GLY A 71 12.01 6.70 -48.60
C GLY A 71 12.37 7.93 -47.76
N ARG A 72 12.67 9.07 -48.39
CA ARG A 72 12.94 10.33 -47.67
C ARG A 72 11.72 10.84 -46.92
N ARG A 73 10.51 10.71 -47.48
CA ARG A 73 9.27 11.11 -46.80
C ARG A 73 9.04 10.28 -45.54
N PHE A 74 9.19 8.96 -45.64
CA PHE A 74 9.04 8.05 -44.50
C PHE A 74 10.12 8.29 -43.43
N TYR A 75 11.37 8.48 -43.84
CA TYR A 75 12.48 8.75 -42.93
C TYR A 75 12.28 10.04 -42.10
N ARG A 76 11.73 11.11 -42.70
CA ARG A 76 11.39 12.33 -41.97
C ARG A 76 10.37 12.08 -40.85
N VAL A 77 9.33 11.30 -41.12
CA VAL A 77 8.33 10.93 -40.12
C VAL A 77 8.95 10.08 -39.01
N LEU A 78 9.82 9.12 -39.36
CA LEU A 78 10.52 8.32 -38.37
C LEU A 78 11.41 9.16 -37.45
N ILE A 79 12.18 10.11 -38.00
CA ILE A 79 12.99 11.03 -37.18
C ILE A 79 12.10 11.88 -36.28
N GLN A 80 11.02 12.44 -36.82
CA GLN A 80 10.11 13.27 -36.03
C GLN A 80 9.54 12.47 -34.84
N ASN A 81 9.14 11.22 -35.07
CA ASN A 81 8.65 10.34 -34.03
C ASN A 81 9.74 9.97 -33.01
N SER A 82 10.96 9.67 -33.45
CA SER A 82 12.05 9.30 -32.55
C SER A 82 12.45 10.48 -31.65
N VAL A 83 12.55 11.68 -32.21
CA VAL A 83 12.83 12.92 -31.46
C VAL A 83 11.69 13.22 -30.48
N PHE A 84 10.44 13.07 -30.92
CA PHE A 84 9.28 13.25 -30.04
C PHE A 84 9.31 12.27 -28.86
N GLN A 85 9.56 10.98 -29.11
CA GLN A 85 9.67 9.97 -28.06
C GLN A 85 10.83 10.27 -27.09
N ALA A 86 11.99 10.66 -27.60
CA ALA A 86 13.14 11.04 -26.77
C ALA A 86 12.80 12.23 -25.85
N LYS A 87 12.16 13.27 -26.42
CA LYS A 87 11.71 14.45 -25.68
C LYS A 87 10.68 14.08 -24.62
N LEU A 88 9.68 13.27 -24.97
CA LEU A 88 8.65 12.80 -24.04
C LEU A 88 9.25 11.99 -22.89
N ARG A 89 10.16 11.07 -23.18
CA ARG A 89 10.88 10.29 -22.16
C ARG A 89 11.65 11.19 -21.19
N PHE A 90 12.37 12.19 -21.71
CA PHE A 90 13.10 13.16 -20.89
C PHE A 90 12.16 13.89 -19.92
N TYR A 91 11.06 14.48 -20.43
CA TYR A 91 10.13 15.21 -19.56
C TYR A 91 9.41 14.30 -18.57
N ASN A 92 9.02 13.09 -18.97
CA ASN A 92 8.43 12.12 -18.04
C ASN A 92 9.39 11.75 -16.91
N GLN A 93 10.69 11.62 -17.20
CA GLN A 93 11.71 11.38 -16.18
C GLN A 93 11.82 12.57 -15.20
N GLN A 94 11.82 13.81 -15.69
CA GLN A 94 11.85 14.98 -14.82
C GLN A 94 10.55 15.12 -14.01
N ALA A 95 9.40 14.90 -14.64
CA ALA A 95 8.10 14.90 -13.97
C ALA A 95 8.06 13.87 -12.84
N SER A 96 8.59 12.66 -13.07
CA SER A 96 8.69 11.62 -12.04
C SER A 96 9.51 12.05 -10.83
N LYS A 97 10.62 12.80 -11.03
CA LYS A 97 11.43 13.35 -9.94
C LYS A 97 10.63 14.39 -9.13
N ILE A 98 9.98 15.32 -9.81
CA ILE A 98 9.13 16.35 -9.18
C ILE A 98 8.01 15.68 -8.38
N GLN A 99 7.30 14.74 -9.00
CA GLN A 99 6.21 13.99 -8.37
C GLN A 99 6.69 13.19 -7.15
N LYS A 100 7.85 12.52 -7.22
CA LYS A 100 8.45 11.80 -6.09
C LYS A 100 8.71 12.74 -4.91
N VAL A 101 9.32 13.89 -5.17
CA VAL A 101 9.62 14.90 -4.13
C VAL A 101 8.33 15.43 -3.52
N TRP A 102 7.35 15.79 -4.35
CA TRP A 102 6.06 16.32 -3.91
C TRP A 102 5.27 15.30 -3.09
N LYS A 103 5.16 14.04 -3.54
CA LYS A 103 4.49 12.97 -2.79
C LYS A 103 5.14 12.78 -1.42
N GLY A 104 6.48 12.80 -1.36
CA GLY A 104 7.21 12.74 -0.10
C GLY A 104 6.91 13.92 0.82
N TYR A 105 6.88 15.15 0.28
CA TYR A 105 6.50 16.34 1.03
C TYR A 105 5.07 16.22 1.58
N TYR A 106 4.12 15.85 0.73
CA TYR A 106 2.70 15.75 1.08
C TYR A 106 2.48 14.78 2.23
N VAL A 107 3.05 13.56 2.14
CA VAL A 107 2.92 12.55 3.20
C VAL A 107 3.49 13.06 4.52
N ARG A 108 4.68 13.67 4.50
CA ARG A 108 5.33 14.18 5.72
C ARG A 108 4.61 15.36 6.36
N LYS A 109 3.84 16.14 5.59
CA LYS A 109 3.12 17.32 6.07
C LYS A 109 1.69 17.00 6.51
N TYR A 110 0.97 16.18 5.73
CA TYR A 110 -0.48 16.05 5.88
C TYR A 110 -0.94 14.65 6.34
N VAL A 111 -0.13 13.61 6.15
CA VAL A 111 -0.56 12.23 6.46
C VAL A 111 0.11 11.70 7.72
N PHE A 112 1.44 11.75 7.79
CA PHE A 112 2.19 11.14 8.88
C PHE A 112 3.38 11.99 9.30
N ASN A 113 3.33 12.48 10.54
CA ASN A 113 4.43 13.19 11.18
C ASN A 113 5.11 12.28 12.21
N TYR A 114 6.27 11.72 11.80
CA TYR A 114 7.09 10.84 12.63
C TYR A 114 7.42 11.42 14.01
N TYR A 115 7.80 12.71 14.09
CA TYR A 115 8.21 13.32 15.35
C TYR A 115 7.05 13.48 16.32
N SER A 116 5.87 13.86 15.82
CA SER A 116 4.66 13.90 16.65
C SER A 116 4.28 12.52 17.19
N ARG A 117 4.37 11.48 16.34
CA ARG A 117 4.15 10.09 16.74
C ARG A 117 5.16 9.63 17.78
N LYS A 118 6.44 9.99 17.61
CA LYS A 118 7.51 9.64 18.54
C LYS A 118 7.28 10.27 19.91
N HIS A 119 7.02 11.57 19.96
CA HIS A 119 6.73 12.27 21.22
C HIS A 119 5.49 11.73 21.92
N TYR A 120 4.45 11.38 21.16
CA TYR A 120 3.27 10.74 21.73
C TYR A 120 3.60 9.39 22.38
N LEU A 121 4.41 8.55 21.73
CA LEU A 121 4.83 7.26 22.28
C LEU A 121 5.74 7.41 23.50
N GLU A 122 6.70 8.36 23.47
CA GLU A 122 7.54 8.70 24.63
C GLU A 122 6.67 9.16 25.82
N SER A 123 5.69 10.03 25.55
CA SER A 123 4.76 10.51 26.58
C SER A 123 3.88 9.38 27.14
N LEU A 124 3.45 8.44 26.29
CA LEU A 124 2.72 7.25 26.74
C LEU A 124 3.58 6.35 27.60
N GLN A 125 4.86 6.20 27.28
CA GLN A 125 5.78 5.40 28.08
C GLN A 125 5.90 5.95 29.50
N ILE A 126 6.13 7.27 29.63
CA ILE A 126 6.21 7.95 30.94
C ILE A 126 4.91 7.76 31.72
N LYS A 127 3.74 7.93 31.07
CA LYS A 127 2.44 7.71 31.73
C LYS A 127 2.27 6.26 32.19
N ASN A 128 2.69 5.29 31.39
CA ASN A 128 2.63 3.89 31.77
C ASN A 128 3.56 3.59 32.96
N GLU A 129 4.72 4.23 33.04
CA GLU A 129 5.62 4.11 34.19
C GLU A 129 4.99 4.69 35.46
N ILE A 130 4.37 5.86 35.39
CA ILE A 130 3.64 6.48 36.52
C ILE A 130 2.48 5.58 36.98
N ILE A 131 1.67 5.06 36.05
CA ILE A 131 0.56 4.17 36.40
C ILE A 131 1.08 2.88 37.06
N ARG A 132 2.22 2.36 36.62
CA ARG A 132 2.83 1.18 37.25
C ARG A 132 3.27 1.47 38.68
N SER A 133 3.93 2.60 38.94
CA SER A 133 4.32 2.98 40.31
C SER A 133 3.09 3.21 41.20
N GLU A 134 2.04 3.87 40.69
CA GLU A 134 0.79 4.07 41.44
C GLU A 134 0.11 2.73 41.78
N LEU A 135 0.12 1.76 40.86
CA LEU A 135 -0.42 0.42 41.09
C LEU A 135 0.42 -0.37 42.11
N GLU A 136 1.74 -0.21 42.12
CA GLU A 136 2.63 -0.80 43.10
C GLU A 136 2.37 -0.21 44.50
N GLU A 137 2.31 1.11 44.64
CA GLU A 137 1.99 1.79 45.90
C GLU A 137 0.61 1.37 46.42
N TYR A 138 -0.40 1.28 45.54
CA TYR A 138 -1.72 0.82 45.91
C TYR A 138 -1.72 -0.64 46.39
N ALA A 139 -0.96 -1.51 45.73
CA ALA A 139 -0.82 -2.91 46.14
C ALA A 139 -0.16 -3.03 47.52
N GLU A 140 0.87 -2.22 47.79
CA GLU A 140 1.52 -2.15 49.11
C GLU A 140 0.55 -1.66 50.18
N GLN A 141 -0.19 -0.57 49.93
CA GLN A 141 -1.21 -0.06 50.86
C GLN A 141 -2.27 -1.12 51.16
N GLN A 142 -2.76 -1.81 50.14
CA GLN A 142 -3.73 -2.90 50.31
C GLN A 142 -3.16 -4.06 51.11
N SER A 143 -1.89 -4.41 50.92
CA SER A 143 -1.23 -5.46 51.70
C SER A 143 -1.10 -5.09 53.18
N GLN A 144 -0.74 -3.83 53.48
CA GLN A 144 -0.63 -3.33 54.85
C GLN A 144 -2.00 -3.25 55.53
N ILE A 145 -3.04 -2.82 54.82
CA ILE A 145 -4.41 -2.83 55.34
C ILE A 145 -4.83 -4.26 55.66
N ARG A 146 -4.56 -5.21 54.76
CA ARG A 146 -4.89 -6.62 54.97
C ARG A 146 -4.14 -7.23 56.15
N GLN A 147 -2.86 -6.89 56.33
CA GLN A 147 -2.07 -7.31 57.50
C GLN A 147 -2.65 -6.72 58.79
N LYS A 148 -2.97 -5.41 58.82
CA LYS A 148 -3.60 -4.78 59.99
C LYS A 148 -4.94 -5.41 60.33
N GLN A 149 -5.76 -5.68 59.31
CA GLN A 149 -7.05 -6.38 59.48
C GLN A 149 -6.84 -7.79 60.02
N ALA A 150 -5.87 -8.54 59.48
CA ALA A 150 -5.55 -9.88 59.98
C ALA A 150 -5.04 -9.85 61.44
N ASP A 151 -4.18 -8.89 61.80
CA ASP A 151 -3.70 -8.70 63.16
C ASP A 151 -4.85 -8.31 64.12
N GLU A 152 -5.76 -7.43 63.68
CA GLU A 152 -6.95 -7.05 64.45
C GLU A 152 -7.89 -8.25 64.62
N GLU A 153 -8.14 -9.03 63.57
CA GLU A 153 -8.92 -10.27 63.63
C GLU A 153 -8.28 -11.29 64.57
N GLU A 154 -6.95 -11.46 64.53
CA GLU A 154 -6.23 -12.35 65.44
C GLU A 154 -6.29 -11.86 66.89
N ARG A 155 -6.17 -10.54 67.13
CA ARG A 155 -6.37 -9.95 68.47
C ARG A 155 -7.81 -10.16 68.96
N GLN A 156 -8.80 -9.92 68.10
CA GLN A 156 -10.21 -10.14 68.42
C GLN A 156 -10.49 -11.62 68.70
N ALA A 157 -9.89 -12.54 67.94
CA ALA A 157 -9.98 -13.98 68.17
C ALA A 157 -9.35 -14.37 69.51
N ARG A 158 -8.15 -13.87 69.83
CA ARG A 158 -7.50 -14.08 71.14
C ARG A 158 -8.34 -13.56 72.29
N VAL A 159 -8.92 -12.36 72.15
CA VAL A 159 -9.83 -11.79 73.16
C VAL A 159 -11.09 -12.65 73.26
N TYR A 160 -11.71 -13.06 72.15
CA TYR A 160 -12.90 -13.91 72.15
C TYR A 160 -12.64 -15.26 72.84
N GLU A 161 -11.51 -15.89 72.56
CA GLU A 161 -11.09 -17.13 73.18
C GLU A 161 -10.86 -16.96 74.69
N ALA A 162 -10.22 -15.86 75.11
CA ALA A 162 -10.10 -15.50 76.52
C ALA A 162 -11.47 -15.30 77.19
N ARG A 163 -12.44 -14.66 76.52
CA ARG A 163 -13.82 -14.51 77.05
C ARG A 163 -14.55 -15.84 77.20
N LYS A 164 -14.37 -16.74 76.24
CA LYS A 164 -14.92 -18.11 76.28
C LYS A 164 -14.33 -18.90 77.43
N ASN A 165 -13.03 -18.74 77.66
CA ASN A 165 -12.26 -19.44 78.67
C ASN A 165 -12.08 -18.63 79.97
N HIS A 166 -12.88 -17.57 80.18
CA HIS A 166 -12.71 -16.64 81.30
C HIS A 166 -12.76 -17.32 82.67
N TYR A 167 -13.48 -18.44 82.79
CA TYR A 167 -13.59 -19.21 84.02
C TYR A 167 -12.26 -19.83 84.50
N LEU A 168 -11.22 -19.84 83.66
CA LEU A 168 -9.88 -20.36 84.00
C LEU A 168 -8.97 -19.32 84.69
N ILE A 169 -9.47 -18.12 84.97
CA ILE A 169 -8.76 -17.04 85.63
C ILE A 169 -8.41 -17.37 87.09
N SER A 170 -7.27 -16.89 87.58
CA SER A 170 -6.93 -17.03 89.01
C SER A 170 -7.94 -16.31 89.90
N THR A 171 -8.27 -16.95 91.01
CA THR A 171 -9.02 -16.37 92.11
C THR A 171 -8.08 -16.07 93.28
N GLU A 172 -8.54 -15.31 94.28
CA GLU A 172 -7.73 -15.01 95.47
C GLU A 172 -7.30 -16.28 96.23
N VAL A 173 -8.10 -17.34 96.17
CA VAL A 173 -7.88 -18.59 96.91
C VAL A 173 -7.16 -19.64 96.07
N ILE A 174 -7.41 -19.69 94.76
CA ILE A 174 -6.86 -20.73 93.87
C ILE A 174 -6.23 -20.08 92.61
N PRO A 175 -4.94 -20.34 92.33
CA PRO A 175 -4.32 -19.88 91.09
C PRO A 175 -4.95 -20.58 89.87
N GLY A 176 -5.22 -19.81 88.82
CA GLY A 176 -5.78 -20.30 87.56
C GLY A 176 -4.76 -21.10 86.75
N VAL A 177 -5.22 -21.83 85.75
CA VAL A 177 -4.36 -22.71 84.92
C VAL A 177 -3.18 -21.94 84.29
N TYR A 178 -3.37 -20.65 84.02
CA TYR A 178 -2.39 -19.78 83.39
C TYR A 178 -1.48 -19.02 84.37
N ASN A 179 -1.61 -19.26 85.68
CA ASN A 179 -0.81 -18.67 86.76
C ASN A 179 -0.16 -19.78 87.61
N SER A 180 0.80 -20.50 87.03
CA SER A 180 1.47 -21.61 87.71
C SER A 180 2.37 -21.12 88.86
N PRO A 181 2.31 -21.73 90.05
CA PRO A 181 3.13 -21.35 91.21
C PRO A 181 4.64 -21.61 91.00
N PHE A 182 5.01 -22.36 89.96
CA PHE A 182 6.41 -22.64 89.62
C PHE A 182 7.03 -21.58 88.71
N LEU A 183 6.23 -20.64 88.20
CA LEU A 183 6.71 -19.53 87.38
C LEU A 183 6.77 -18.24 88.20
N PRO A 184 7.81 -17.41 88.04
CA PRO A 184 7.96 -16.17 88.80
C PRO A 184 6.91 -15.10 88.43
N PHE A 185 6.21 -15.26 87.30
CA PHE A 185 5.16 -14.37 86.85
C PHE A 185 4.05 -15.14 86.10
N PRO A 186 2.79 -14.65 86.12
CA PRO A 186 1.70 -15.23 85.35
C PRO A 186 1.98 -15.26 83.84
N SER A 187 1.41 -16.24 83.12
CA SER A 187 1.57 -16.30 81.66
C SER A 187 0.82 -15.17 80.94
N ALA A 188 1.22 -14.84 79.70
CA ALA A 188 0.59 -13.77 78.90
C ALA A 188 -0.95 -13.91 78.81
N ASN A 189 -1.45 -15.13 78.77
CA ASN A 189 -2.89 -15.42 78.71
C ASN A 189 -3.63 -15.03 80.00
N GLU A 190 -3.00 -15.19 81.17
CA GLU A 190 -3.58 -14.77 82.46
C GLU A 190 -3.82 -13.26 82.51
N TYR A 191 -2.88 -12.47 81.99
CA TYR A 191 -3.03 -11.01 81.89
C TYR A 191 -4.17 -10.61 80.96
N VAL A 192 -4.34 -11.30 79.83
CA VAL A 192 -5.47 -11.07 78.92
C VAL A 192 -6.78 -11.45 79.61
N LEU A 193 -6.85 -12.59 80.30
CA LEU A 193 -8.05 -13.05 81.02
C LEU A 193 -8.52 -12.04 82.07
N ARG A 194 -7.59 -11.43 82.83
CA ARG A 194 -7.90 -10.40 83.84
C ARG A 194 -8.53 -9.14 83.27
N ASN A 195 -8.24 -8.79 82.02
CA ASN A 195 -8.66 -7.54 81.40
C ASN A 195 -9.99 -7.64 80.64
N VAL A 196 -10.55 -8.84 80.45
CA VAL A 196 -11.73 -9.04 79.60
C VAL A 196 -12.91 -9.57 80.41
N LYS A 197 -14.14 -9.23 80.02
CA LYS A 197 -15.38 -9.71 80.66
C LYS A 197 -15.88 -11.03 80.05
N PRO A 198 -16.54 -11.92 80.82
CA PRO A 198 -17.14 -13.16 80.31
C PRO A 198 -18.07 -12.96 79.10
N LEU A 199 -18.28 -14.01 78.30
CA LEU A 199 -19.31 -13.98 77.26
C LEU A 199 -20.72 -14.02 77.88
N ASP A 200 -21.59 -13.10 77.47
CA ASP A 200 -23.00 -13.11 77.86
C ASP A 200 -23.75 -14.24 77.11
N ARG A 201 -24.51 -15.08 77.84
CA ARG A 201 -25.41 -16.06 77.23
C ARG A 201 -26.62 -15.36 76.62
N LYS A 202 -26.57 -15.00 75.33
CA LYS A 202 -27.77 -14.58 74.57
C LYS A 202 -28.64 -15.80 74.23
N LYS A 203 -29.91 -15.80 74.66
CA LYS A 203 -30.95 -16.71 74.16
C LYS A 203 -31.16 -16.42 72.67
N LYS A 204 -30.88 -17.39 71.79
CA LYS A 204 -31.09 -17.27 70.35
C LYS A 204 -32.59 -17.15 70.05
N LEU A 205 -33.04 -16.00 69.53
CA LEU A 205 -34.29 -15.93 68.78
C LEU A 205 -34.01 -16.43 67.36
N THR A 206 -34.66 -17.50 66.96
CA THR A 206 -34.63 -18.06 65.61
C THR A 206 -35.37 -17.13 64.64
N LYS A 207 -34.64 -16.40 63.79
CA LYS A 207 -35.24 -15.80 62.58
C LYS A 207 -35.17 -16.83 61.45
N LYS A 208 -36.33 -17.14 60.87
CA LYS A 208 -36.48 -18.00 59.68
C LYS A 208 -35.86 -17.27 58.48
N SER A 209 -35.02 -17.96 57.71
CA SER A 209 -34.55 -17.47 56.41
C SER A 209 -35.59 -17.81 55.35
N ASP A 210 -36.03 -16.82 54.57
CA ASP A 210 -36.83 -17.06 53.38
C ASP A 210 -35.97 -17.68 52.26
N PRO A 211 -36.41 -18.76 51.61
CA PRO A 211 -35.71 -19.37 50.49
C PRO A 211 -36.20 -18.80 49.15
N GLY A 212 -35.26 -18.55 48.23
CA GLY A 212 -35.51 -18.69 46.80
C GLY A 212 -35.64 -17.39 46.00
N TRP A 213 -34.52 -16.90 45.49
CA TRP A 213 -34.55 -16.12 44.24
C TRP A 213 -34.79 -17.07 43.07
N LYS A 214 -36.06 -17.22 42.68
CA LYS A 214 -36.41 -17.66 41.33
C LYS A 214 -36.15 -16.50 40.37
N SER A 215 -35.59 -16.81 39.20
CA SER A 215 -35.44 -15.88 38.08
C SER A 215 -36.82 -15.34 37.66
N CYS A 216 -37.14 -14.14 38.09
CA CYS A 216 -38.35 -13.44 37.67
C CYS A 216 -38.11 -12.79 36.31
N GLU A 217 -38.76 -13.33 35.26
CA GLU A 217 -39.02 -12.55 34.06
C GLU A 217 -40.10 -11.53 34.39
N PHE A 218 -39.69 -10.31 34.72
CA PHE A 218 -40.61 -9.22 34.97
C PHE A 218 -41.17 -8.70 33.63
N PRO A 219 -42.51 -8.49 33.50
CA PRO A 219 -43.07 -7.84 32.33
C PRO A 219 -42.48 -6.44 32.19
N ARG A 220 -42.06 -6.10 30.96
CA ARG A 220 -41.45 -4.79 30.67
C ARG A 220 -42.51 -3.72 30.92
N PRO A 221 -42.32 -2.79 31.87
CA PRO A 221 -43.28 -1.73 32.12
C PRO A 221 -43.36 -0.85 30.86
N GLU A 222 -44.57 -0.43 30.47
CA GLU A 222 -44.83 0.45 29.31
C GLU A 222 -44.47 1.92 29.58
N LYS A 223 -44.48 2.35 30.85
CA LYS A 223 -44.12 3.71 31.25
C LYS A 223 -43.11 3.65 32.39
N LEU A 224 -42.00 4.38 32.26
CA LEU A 224 -41.09 4.60 33.39
C LEU A 224 -41.85 5.33 34.51
N PRO A 225 -41.59 5.02 35.80
CA PRO A 225 -42.20 5.75 36.90
C PRO A 225 -41.94 7.26 36.70
N PRO A 226 -43.00 8.09 36.75
CA PRO A 226 -42.87 9.50 36.43
C PRO A 226 -41.94 10.17 37.44
N LEU A 227 -40.87 10.79 36.93
CA LEU A 227 -40.08 11.72 37.73
C LEU A 227 -40.95 12.95 37.99
N VAL A 228 -41.00 13.40 39.25
CA VAL A 228 -41.89 14.49 39.68
C VAL A 228 -41.62 15.79 38.89
N ASN A 229 -40.38 16.00 38.39
CA ASN A 229 -39.98 17.13 37.56
C ASN A 229 -39.01 16.70 36.44
N LYS A 230 -39.05 17.39 35.28
CA LYS A 230 -38.08 17.18 34.19
C LYS A 230 -36.71 17.71 34.63
N PRO A 231 -35.66 16.86 34.71
CA PRO A 231 -34.35 17.32 35.15
C PRO A 231 -33.76 18.33 34.17
N GLN A 232 -33.13 19.40 34.68
CA GLN A 232 -32.55 20.45 33.85
C GLN A 232 -31.23 19.95 33.23
N GLY A 233 -31.20 19.86 31.90
CA GLY A 233 -30.04 19.42 31.13
C GLY A 233 -30.44 18.81 29.78
N PRO A 234 -29.47 18.38 28.95
CA PRO A 234 -29.73 17.72 27.66
C PRO A 234 -30.14 16.25 27.84
N PHE A 235 -31.09 15.98 28.76
CA PHE A 235 -31.60 14.63 29.01
C PHE A 235 -32.63 14.26 27.95
N ARG A 236 -32.56 13.00 27.49
CA ARG A 236 -33.50 12.44 26.51
C ARG A 236 -34.88 12.24 27.13
N GLU A 237 -35.92 12.24 26.29
CA GLU A 237 -37.29 12.01 26.75
C GLU A 237 -37.43 10.61 27.37
N PRO A 238 -38.31 10.43 28.38
CA PRO A 238 -38.47 9.14 29.07
C PRO A 238 -38.75 7.95 28.13
N ALA A 239 -39.50 8.19 27.04
CA ALA A 239 -39.78 7.18 26.01
C ALA A 239 -38.50 6.72 25.26
N ASP A 240 -37.58 7.64 24.97
CA ASP A 240 -36.32 7.34 24.29
C ASP A 240 -35.37 6.56 25.22
N VAL A 241 -35.34 6.92 26.51
CA VAL A 241 -34.54 6.21 27.52
C VAL A 241 -35.02 4.77 27.68
N GLN A 242 -36.34 4.56 27.64
CA GLN A 242 -36.95 3.25 27.77
C GLN A 242 -36.69 2.37 26.54
N SER A 243 -36.79 2.94 25.32
CA SER A 243 -36.42 2.22 24.09
C SER A 243 -34.94 1.87 24.06
N GLN A 244 -34.07 2.73 24.60
CA GLN A 244 -32.64 2.47 24.74
C GLN A 244 -32.35 1.36 25.77
N ARG A 245 -33.03 1.38 26.93
CA ARG A 245 -32.83 0.40 28.02
C ARG A 245 -33.22 -1.02 27.61
N TYR A 246 -34.27 -1.17 26.81
CA TYR A 246 -34.77 -2.47 26.34
C TYR A 246 -34.44 -2.76 24.87
N LYS A 247 -33.50 -2.02 24.28
CA LYS A 247 -32.99 -2.29 22.94
C LYS A 247 -32.40 -3.71 22.91
N ASN A 248 -32.84 -4.53 21.95
CA ASN A 248 -32.31 -5.88 21.78
C ASN A 248 -30.78 -5.82 21.63
N PHE A 249 -30.08 -6.73 22.31
CA PHE A 249 -28.63 -6.81 22.25
C PHE A 249 -28.19 -7.05 20.80
N GLN A 250 -27.44 -6.10 20.25
CA GLN A 250 -26.79 -6.22 18.96
C GLN A 250 -25.33 -6.60 19.23
N PRO A 251 -25.00 -7.91 19.23
CA PRO A 251 -23.62 -8.33 19.47
C PRO A 251 -22.70 -7.65 18.46
N SER A 252 -21.54 -7.20 18.95
CA SER A 252 -20.49 -6.73 18.06
C SER A 252 -20.12 -7.81 17.05
N LEU A 253 -19.59 -7.44 15.88
CA LEU A 253 -19.20 -8.40 14.84
C LEU A 253 -18.37 -9.56 15.40
N ARG A 254 -17.46 -9.28 16.36
CA ARG A 254 -16.62 -10.28 17.05
C ARG A 254 -17.39 -11.30 17.90
N VAL A 255 -18.56 -10.94 18.41
CA VAL A 255 -19.43 -11.81 19.22
C VAL A 255 -20.45 -12.53 18.32
N ALA A 256 -20.83 -11.91 17.19
CA ALA A 256 -21.77 -12.48 16.23
C ALA A 256 -21.12 -13.49 15.28
N THR A 257 -19.83 -13.34 14.97
CA THR A 257 -19.08 -14.25 14.10
C THR A 257 -18.35 -15.30 14.91
N ASP A 258 -18.33 -16.53 14.40
CA ASP A 258 -17.54 -17.61 15.00
C ASP A 258 -16.03 -17.28 15.00
N PHE A 259 -15.30 -17.84 15.95
CA PHE A 259 -13.87 -17.55 16.18
C PHE A 259 -13.01 -17.81 14.93
N PHE A 260 -13.39 -18.83 14.14
CA PHE A 260 -12.67 -19.24 12.93
C PHE A 260 -13.20 -18.65 11.63
N SER A 261 -14.23 -17.78 11.68
CA SER A 261 -14.90 -17.24 10.49
C SER A 261 -13.94 -16.60 9.46
N LEU A 262 -12.88 -15.94 9.94
CA LEU A 262 -11.88 -15.31 9.08
C LEU A 262 -10.95 -16.33 8.41
N GLU A 263 -10.65 -17.44 9.07
CA GLU A 263 -9.87 -18.54 8.50
C GLU A 263 -10.69 -19.32 7.47
N GLU A 264 -11.97 -19.56 7.76
CA GLU A 264 -12.90 -20.20 6.83
C GLU A 264 -13.11 -19.36 5.58
N ALA A 265 -13.33 -18.05 5.72
CA ALA A 265 -13.43 -17.12 4.59
C ALA A 265 -12.16 -17.10 3.72
N ARG A 266 -10.97 -17.26 4.33
CA ARG A 266 -9.72 -17.39 3.57
C ARG A 266 -9.61 -18.72 2.83
N LYS A 267 -10.11 -19.80 3.42
CA LYS A 267 -10.14 -21.13 2.77
C LYS A 267 -11.10 -21.14 1.59
N THR A 268 -12.28 -20.55 1.73
CA THR A 268 -13.26 -20.44 0.63
C THR A 268 -12.70 -19.59 -0.51
N MET A 269 -12.11 -18.43 -0.21
CA MET A 269 -11.48 -17.57 -1.21
C MET A 269 -10.35 -18.28 -1.96
N LYS A 270 -9.50 -19.05 -1.26
CA LYS A 270 -8.46 -19.87 -1.90
C LYS A 270 -9.03 -20.99 -2.78
N ALA A 271 -10.13 -21.60 -2.38
CA ALA A 271 -10.80 -22.64 -3.17
C ALA A 271 -11.40 -22.06 -4.45
N GLU A 272 -12.03 -20.88 -4.37
CA GLU A 272 -12.55 -20.14 -5.53
C GLU A 272 -11.41 -19.69 -6.47
N GLU A 273 -10.32 -19.16 -5.92
CA GLU A 273 -9.11 -18.85 -6.69
C GLU A 273 -8.54 -20.11 -7.37
N TRP A 274 -8.56 -21.26 -6.72
CA TRP A 274 -8.08 -22.52 -7.29
C TRP A 274 -8.93 -22.99 -8.47
N VAL A 275 -10.26 -22.93 -8.35
CA VAL A 275 -11.19 -23.28 -9.44
C VAL A 275 -11.04 -22.36 -10.65
N THR A 276 -10.66 -21.10 -10.42
CA THR A 276 -10.54 -20.08 -11.49
C THR A 276 -9.13 -19.97 -12.07
N ARG A 277 -8.15 -20.75 -11.59
CA ARG A 277 -6.78 -20.78 -12.16
C ARG A 277 -6.76 -21.47 -13.52
N ILE A 278 -6.34 -20.71 -14.53
CA ILE A 278 -6.09 -21.20 -15.89
C ILE A 278 -4.65 -21.73 -16.03
N ASN A 279 -3.73 -21.29 -15.15
CA ASN A 279 -2.33 -21.71 -15.16
C ASN A 279 -1.81 -21.87 -13.71
N ASP A 280 -1.06 -22.94 -13.46
CA ASP A 280 -0.50 -23.29 -12.15
C ASP A 280 0.81 -22.54 -11.85
N ASP A 281 1.48 -22.04 -12.89
CA ASP A 281 2.71 -21.28 -12.74
C ASP A 281 2.45 -19.91 -12.10
N LEU A 282 3.01 -19.70 -10.91
CA LEU A 282 3.00 -18.42 -10.21
C LEU A 282 3.67 -17.35 -11.08
N PHE A 283 2.89 -16.36 -11.54
CA PHE A 283 3.45 -15.17 -12.16
C PHE A 283 4.32 -14.43 -11.14
N LEU A 284 5.63 -14.58 -11.25
CA LEU A 284 6.63 -13.87 -10.45
C LEU A 284 7.05 -12.60 -11.22
N PRO A 285 6.43 -11.44 -10.98
CA PRO A 285 6.70 -10.22 -11.78
C PRO A 285 8.16 -9.76 -11.69
N VAL A 286 8.90 -10.19 -10.66
CA VAL A 286 10.32 -9.88 -10.47
C VAL A 286 11.00 -11.08 -9.82
N GLY A 287 11.96 -11.70 -10.52
CA GLY A 287 12.85 -12.68 -9.90
C GLY A 287 13.69 -11.99 -8.81
N LYS A 288 13.62 -12.49 -7.57
CA LYS A 288 14.49 -12.02 -6.49
C LYS A 288 15.94 -12.35 -6.86
N LYS A 289 16.71 -11.36 -7.31
CA LYS A 289 18.17 -11.50 -7.41
C LYS A 289 18.75 -11.43 -6.00
N GLU A 290 19.34 -12.52 -5.51
CA GLU A 290 20.09 -12.58 -4.24
C GLU A 290 21.44 -11.84 -4.29
N ALA A 291 21.55 -10.78 -5.10
CA ALA A 291 22.78 -10.04 -5.21
C ALA A 291 22.96 -9.12 -3.99
N ARG A 292 24.05 -9.31 -3.24
CA ARG A 292 24.50 -8.37 -2.21
C ARG A 292 24.67 -6.99 -2.85
N TYR A 293 24.08 -5.95 -2.24
CA TYR A 293 24.22 -4.57 -2.71
C TYR A 293 25.69 -4.15 -2.72
N GLN A 294 26.22 -3.84 -3.89
CA GLN A 294 27.56 -3.26 -4.06
C GLN A 294 27.43 -1.74 -4.24
N PRO A 295 27.97 -0.93 -3.31
CA PRO A 295 28.00 0.52 -3.47
C PRO A 295 28.79 0.92 -4.72
N LEU A 296 28.27 1.88 -5.49
CA LEU A 296 28.96 2.43 -6.67
C LEU A 296 30.23 3.19 -6.23
N LEU A 297 31.33 3.06 -6.99
CA LEU A 297 32.62 3.75 -6.76
C LEU A 297 32.50 5.26 -6.50
N TYR A 298 31.46 5.91 -7.01
CA TYR A 298 31.21 7.34 -6.82
C TYR A 298 30.58 7.71 -5.46
N THR A 299 30.20 6.72 -4.65
CA THR A 299 29.64 6.94 -3.30
C THR A 299 30.70 6.82 -2.20
N THR A 300 31.91 6.37 -2.51
CA THR A 300 33.04 6.30 -1.58
C THR A 300 33.87 7.59 -1.67
N SER A 301 33.54 8.59 -0.85
CA SER A 301 34.36 9.79 -0.70
C SER A 301 35.34 9.64 0.47
N LYS A 302 36.52 10.28 0.39
CA LYS A 302 37.51 10.35 1.49
C LYS A 302 36.94 10.97 2.79
N TYR A 303 35.82 11.68 2.70
CA TYR A 303 35.16 12.39 3.81
C TYR A 303 33.96 11.63 4.40
N GLY A 304 33.70 10.38 3.96
CA GLY A 304 32.59 9.56 4.47
C GLY A 304 31.21 9.99 3.97
N HIS A 305 30.16 9.30 4.43
CA HIS A 305 28.76 9.71 4.23
C HIS A 305 28.33 10.59 5.41
N LEU A 306 27.86 11.81 5.15
CA LEU A 306 27.18 12.62 6.17
C LEU A 306 26.00 11.79 6.72
N PRO A 307 25.84 11.68 8.05
CA PRO A 307 24.71 10.94 8.61
C PRO A 307 23.43 11.57 8.07
N TYR A 308 22.61 10.77 7.38
CA TYR A 308 21.30 11.22 6.93
C TYR A 308 20.47 11.60 8.16
N GLY A 309 20.27 12.90 8.37
CA GLY A 309 19.56 13.44 9.54
C GLY A 309 20.39 14.24 10.53
N THR A 310 21.57 14.78 10.18
CA THR A 310 22.22 15.76 11.06
C THR A 310 21.52 17.12 11.04
N LYS A 311 21.36 17.67 12.26
CA LYS A 311 21.05 19.04 12.77
C LYS A 311 20.44 20.11 11.85
N TYR A 312 20.83 20.20 10.58
CA TYR A 312 20.62 21.34 9.70
C TYR A 312 19.47 21.19 8.69
N PHE A 313 18.79 20.05 8.62
CA PHE A 313 17.74 19.85 7.60
C PHE A 313 16.40 20.52 7.96
N ARG A 314 16.21 20.92 9.23
CA ARG A 314 14.95 21.51 9.74
C ARG A 314 15.14 22.59 10.82
N GLU A 315 16.35 23.12 11.03
CA GLU A 315 16.50 24.32 11.86
C GLU A 315 15.92 25.50 11.08
N VAL A 316 14.72 25.93 11.47
CA VAL A 316 14.09 27.16 10.97
C VAL A 316 14.76 28.31 11.72
N HIS A 317 15.74 28.95 11.11
CA HIS A 317 16.26 30.21 11.63
C HIS A 317 15.24 31.32 11.38
N ILE A 318 14.33 31.50 12.34
CA ILE A 318 13.27 32.53 12.29
C ILE A 318 13.91 33.92 12.06
N ASP A 319 15.09 34.14 12.62
CA ASP A 319 15.87 35.38 12.52
C ASP A 319 16.44 35.66 11.12
N ARG A 320 16.42 34.68 10.20
CA ARG A 320 16.89 34.83 8.82
C ARG A 320 15.76 35.06 7.81
N HIS A 321 14.52 35.20 8.26
CA HIS A 321 13.43 35.59 7.37
C HIS A 321 13.61 37.05 6.93
N ILE A 322 13.91 37.23 5.64
CA ILE A 322 14.14 38.54 4.99
C ILE A 322 12.90 39.47 5.12
N THR A 323 11.71 38.90 5.36
CA THR A 323 10.46 39.65 5.49
C THR A 323 9.61 39.09 6.64
N PRO A 324 9.07 39.96 7.52
CA PRO A 324 8.22 39.53 8.64
C PRO A 324 6.81 39.10 8.22
N GLN A 325 6.39 39.42 6.99
CA GLN A 325 5.06 39.06 6.50
C GLN A 325 5.07 37.72 5.75
N PRO A 326 4.12 36.82 6.05
CA PRO A 326 3.94 35.60 5.27
C PRO A 326 3.45 35.94 3.85
N PHE A 327 3.86 35.13 2.87
CA PHE A 327 3.40 35.30 1.48
C PHE A 327 1.86 35.21 1.40
N LYS A 328 1.24 36.25 0.83
CA LYS A 328 -0.20 36.25 0.52
C LYS A 328 -0.45 35.37 -0.70
N THR A 329 -1.36 34.40 -0.57
CA THR A 329 -1.86 33.59 -1.69
C THR A 329 -2.76 34.44 -2.58
N LEU A 330 -2.37 34.64 -3.85
CA LEU A 330 -3.10 35.42 -4.85
C LEU A 330 -4.26 34.67 -5.53
N VAL A 331 -4.43 33.38 -5.22
CA VAL A 331 -5.45 32.51 -5.83
C VAL A 331 -6.33 31.94 -4.73
N PRO A 332 -7.67 31.96 -4.87
CA PRO A 332 -8.57 31.37 -3.89
C PRO A 332 -8.31 29.85 -3.80
N PRO A 333 -8.28 29.28 -2.58
CA PRO A 333 -8.09 27.85 -2.40
C PRO A 333 -9.24 27.07 -3.07
N ILE A 334 -8.91 25.94 -3.69
CA ILE A 334 -9.90 25.05 -4.29
C ILE A 334 -10.73 24.43 -3.14
N PRO A 335 -12.08 24.57 -3.13
CA PRO A 335 -12.95 24.19 -2.00
C PRO A 335 -12.83 22.72 -1.55
N VAL A 336 -12.34 21.85 -2.43
CA VAL A 336 -12.11 20.42 -2.14
C VAL A 336 -11.02 20.23 -1.08
N PHE A 337 -10.02 21.11 -1.02
CA PHE A 337 -8.90 20.99 -0.09
C PHE A 337 -9.17 21.62 1.29
N ASP A 338 -10.17 22.49 1.43
CA ASP A 338 -10.57 23.05 2.74
C ASP A 338 -11.33 22.04 3.61
N LYS A 339 -12.05 21.08 2.98
CA LYS A 339 -12.79 20.03 3.70
C LYS A 339 -11.89 19.02 4.43
N LEU A 340 -10.63 18.91 4.02
CA LEU A 340 -9.69 17.90 4.54
C LEU A 340 -9.19 18.20 5.96
N ASN A 341 -9.20 19.47 6.41
CA ASN A 341 -8.74 19.84 7.75
C ASN A 341 -9.87 20.18 8.73
N ASN A 342 -11.07 20.50 8.24
CA ASN A 342 -12.20 20.88 9.10
C ASN A 342 -12.90 19.69 9.75
N THR A 343 -12.77 18.49 9.19
CA THR A 343 -13.44 17.26 9.71
C THR A 343 -12.64 16.55 10.81
N TYR A 344 -11.34 16.84 10.95
CA TYR A 344 -10.45 16.17 11.90
C TYR A 344 -10.10 17.01 13.14
N SER A 345 -10.48 18.29 13.18
CA SER A 345 -10.00 19.26 14.18
C SER A 345 -11.05 19.78 15.16
N GLN A 346 -12.27 19.22 15.18
CA GLN A 346 -13.21 19.45 16.27
C GLN A 346 -13.39 18.17 17.06
N GLY A 347 -12.37 17.88 17.89
CA GLY A 347 -12.54 16.98 19.02
C GLY A 347 -13.56 17.60 19.98
N GLN A 348 -14.81 17.18 19.87
CA GLN A 348 -15.70 17.13 21.01
C GLN A 348 -15.34 15.87 21.80
N VAL A 349 -14.51 16.07 22.82
CA VAL A 349 -14.55 15.33 24.09
C VAL A 349 -14.77 16.36 25.17
#